data_AF-A0A7C4JYK6-F1
#
_entry.id   AF-A0A7C4JYK6-F1
#
_cell.length_a   1.000
_cell.length_b   1.000
_cell.length_c   1.000
_cell.angle_alpha   90.00
_cell.angle_beta   90.00
_cell.angle_gamma   90.00
#
_symmetry.space_group_name_H-M   'P 1'
#
loop_
_entity.id
_entity.type
_entity.pdbx_description
1 polymer ?
#
loop_
_entity_poly.entity_id
_entity_poly.type
_entity_poly.pdbx_seq_one_letter_code
_entity_poly.pdbx_strand_id
1 'polypeptide(L)'
;MLEKLGIPFETGDLRELITNAPDNKRTMDFIIPNKQNPLIIAECSFLATTSSGQGDKSKTEISIDALIKEHYPKVMFIGFVDGIGWYVRKGDLKRMVTAYEDVFTFHKDELKRFEKLLIAKIVNNE
;
A
#
# COMPACT_ATOMS: atom_id res chain seq x y z
N MET A 1 5.93 -0.27 -14.93
CA MET A 1 5.59 1.17 -14.86
C MET A 1 6.65 1.94 -14.11
N LEU A 2 6.93 1.62 -12.85
CA LEU A 2 8.01 2.27 -12.06
C LEU A 2 9.36 2.25 -12.79
N GLU A 3 9.77 1.09 -13.30
CA GLU A 3 11.00 0.95 -14.12
C GLU A 3 11.01 1.85 -15.37
N LYS A 4 9.87 1.93 -16.09
CA LYS A 4 9.73 2.78 -17.28
C LYS A 4 9.90 4.27 -16.93
N LEU A 5 9.49 4.66 -15.73
CA LEU A 5 9.61 6.02 -15.21
C LEU A 5 10.98 6.28 -14.53
N GLY A 6 11.85 5.27 -14.42
CA GLY A 6 13.12 5.37 -13.71
C GLY A 6 12.95 5.54 -12.18
N ILE A 7 11.78 5.19 -11.64
CA ILE A 7 11.49 5.34 -10.20
C ILE A 7 11.96 4.08 -9.47
N PRO A 8 12.93 4.19 -8.54
CA PRO A 8 13.37 3.05 -7.74
C PRO A 8 12.26 2.63 -6.75
N PHE A 9 12.32 1.37 -6.34
CA PHE A 9 11.45 0.85 -5.29
C PHE A 9 12.15 -0.32 -4.60
N GLU A 10 11.72 -0.60 -3.38
CA GLU A 10 12.15 -1.75 -2.60
C GLU A 10 10.93 -2.53 -2.10
N THR A 11 11.15 -3.80 -1.72
CA THR A 11 10.15 -4.63 -1.07
C THR A 11 10.69 -5.13 0.27
N GLY A 12 9.80 -5.54 1.18
CA GLY A 12 10.19 -6.09 2.48
C GLY A 12 9.78 -5.23 3.67
N ASP A 13 10.43 -5.47 4.79
CA ASP A 13 10.04 -4.87 6.06
C ASP A 13 10.66 -3.48 6.25
N LEU A 14 9.91 -2.57 6.89
CA LEU A 14 10.42 -1.26 7.33
C LEU A 14 11.07 -1.38 8.69
N ARG A 15 12.32 -0.93 8.80
CA ARG A 15 13.16 -1.12 10.00
C ARG A 15 12.50 -0.58 11.28
N GLU A 16 11.96 0.64 11.23
CA GLU A 16 11.27 1.25 12.37
C GLU A 16 10.07 0.41 12.85
N LEU A 17 9.34 -0.24 11.93
CA LEU A 17 8.21 -1.09 12.30
C LEU A 17 8.67 -2.39 12.96
N ILE A 18 9.80 -2.95 12.52
CA ILE A 18 10.39 -4.14 13.16
C ILE A 18 10.85 -3.82 14.58
N THR A 19 11.46 -2.65 14.79
CA THR A 19 12.02 -2.27 16.09
C THR A 19 10.94 -1.89 17.10
N ASN A 20 9.90 -1.16 16.67
CA ASN A 20 8.87 -0.63 17.57
C ASN A 20 7.59 -1.48 17.63
N ALA A 21 7.36 -2.34 16.63
CA ALA A 21 6.18 -3.21 16.55
C ALA A 21 6.53 -4.61 16.04
N PRO A 22 7.40 -5.37 16.74
CA PRO A 22 7.90 -6.67 16.27
C PRO A 22 6.79 -7.71 16.04
N ASP A 23 5.69 -7.64 16.78
CA ASP A 23 4.53 -8.52 16.64
C ASP A 23 3.63 -8.17 15.44
N ASN A 24 3.81 -6.98 14.84
CA ASN A 24 3.10 -6.50 13.66
C ASN A 24 3.97 -6.58 12.39
N LYS A 25 4.93 -7.50 12.36
CA LYS A 25 5.85 -7.66 11.24
C LYS A 25 5.08 -7.88 9.93
N ARG A 26 5.22 -6.92 9.01
CA ARG A 26 4.62 -6.96 7.68
C ARG A 26 5.67 -6.63 6.63
N THR A 27 5.80 -7.54 5.66
CA THR A 27 6.54 -7.31 4.42
C THR A 27 5.67 -6.46 3.52
N MET A 28 6.18 -5.28 3.16
CA MET A 28 5.49 -4.38 2.26
C MET A 28 5.73 -4.77 0.80
N ASP A 29 4.69 -4.68 -0.01
CA ASP A 29 4.75 -5.04 -1.43
C ASP A 29 5.61 -4.04 -2.21
N PHE A 30 5.41 -2.73 -1.99
CA PHE A 30 6.20 -1.67 -2.61
C PHE A 30 6.49 -0.54 -1.63
N ILE A 31 7.77 -0.19 -1.55
CA ILE A 31 8.30 0.95 -0.81
C ILE A 31 9.01 1.85 -1.79
N ILE A 32 8.46 3.03 -2.03
CA ILE A 32 8.90 3.94 -3.08
C ILE A 32 9.35 5.25 -2.44
N PRO A 33 10.56 5.77 -2.75
CA PRO A 33 11.58 5.17 -3.61
C PRO A 33 12.41 4.05 -2.96
N ASN A 34 12.52 4.03 -1.63
CA ASN A 34 13.32 3.08 -0.86
C ASN A 34 12.92 3.07 0.62
N LYS A 35 13.45 2.12 1.40
CA LYS A 35 13.19 1.97 2.85
C LYS A 35 13.76 3.07 3.72
N GLN A 36 14.79 3.79 3.26
CA GLN A 36 15.47 4.81 4.07
C GLN A 36 14.67 6.12 4.11
N ASN A 37 14.08 6.51 2.99
CA ASN A 37 13.21 7.67 2.86
C ASN A 37 12.01 7.33 1.99
N PRO A 38 11.06 6.52 2.50
CA PRO A 38 9.84 6.23 1.77
C PRO A 38 9.01 7.51 1.57
N LEU A 39 8.36 7.60 0.42
CA LEU A 39 7.37 8.61 0.08
C LEU A 39 5.99 7.98 -0.12
N ILE A 40 5.96 6.78 -0.69
CA ILE A 40 4.75 6.00 -0.93
C ILE A 40 5.00 4.56 -0.49
N ILE A 41 4.06 3.99 0.27
CA ILE A 41 3.96 2.55 0.51
C ILE A 41 2.69 2.07 -0.19
N ALA A 42 2.81 1.05 -1.05
CA ALA A 42 1.67 0.51 -1.77
C ALA A 42 1.49 -0.98 -1.47
N GLU A 43 0.28 -1.37 -1.05
CA GLU A 43 -0.10 -2.75 -0.77
C GLU A 43 -1.10 -3.26 -1.80
N CYS A 44 -0.93 -4.50 -2.25
CA CYS A 44 -1.79 -5.10 -3.26
C CYS A 44 -2.72 -6.15 -2.65
N SER A 45 -3.96 -6.19 -3.16
CA SER A 45 -4.98 -7.15 -2.78
C SER A 45 -5.63 -7.79 -4.00
N PHE A 46 -5.51 -9.12 -4.08
CA PHE A 46 -5.97 -9.92 -5.21
C PHE A 46 -6.85 -11.12 -4.79
N LEU A 47 -7.61 -11.63 -5.76
CA LEU A 47 -8.56 -12.75 -5.70
C LEU A 47 -8.01 -14.04 -5.07
N ALA A 48 -6.71 -14.29 -5.13
CA ALA A 48 -6.10 -15.52 -4.59
C ALA A 48 -6.17 -15.64 -3.04
N THR A 49 -6.69 -14.62 -2.35
CA THR A 49 -6.77 -14.59 -0.89
C THR A 49 -8.01 -15.33 -0.42
N THR A 50 -7.86 -16.36 0.41
CA THR A 50 -8.98 -17.08 1.02
C THR A 50 -9.89 -16.16 1.84
N SER A 51 -11.15 -16.54 2.07
CA SER A 51 -12.12 -15.73 2.83
C SER A 51 -11.61 -15.35 4.24
N SER A 52 -10.91 -16.25 4.94
CA SER A 52 -10.22 -15.91 6.20
C SER A 52 -9.08 -14.90 5.97
N GLY A 53 -8.23 -15.15 4.98
CA GLY A 53 -7.12 -14.27 4.63
C GLY A 53 -7.54 -12.86 4.22
N GLN A 54 -8.73 -12.67 3.64
CA GLN A 54 -9.27 -11.35 3.32
C GLN A 54 -9.66 -10.55 4.57
N GLY A 55 -10.23 -11.24 5.57
CA GLY A 55 -10.56 -10.63 6.87
C GLY A 55 -9.30 -10.27 7.65
N ASP A 56 -8.32 -11.17 7.67
CA ASP A 56 -7.04 -10.93 8.34
C ASP A 56 -6.28 -9.80 7.65
N LYS A 57 -6.24 -9.79 6.31
CA LYS A 57 -5.65 -8.68 5.55
C LYS A 57 -6.33 -7.36 5.91
N SER A 58 -7.67 -7.27 5.90
CA SER A 58 -8.36 -6.04 6.29
C SER A 58 -7.94 -5.52 7.67
N LYS A 59 -7.74 -6.38 8.66
CA LYS A 59 -7.26 -5.97 9.99
C LYS A 59 -5.80 -5.56 9.98
N THR A 60 -4.95 -6.30 9.27
CA THR A 60 -3.53 -5.99 9.14
C THR A 60 -3.31 -4.63 8.52
N GLU A 61 -3.99 -4.31 7.41
CA GLU A 61 -3.82 -3.04 6.70
C GLU A 61 -4.21 -1.84 7.60
N ILE A 62 -5.25 -1.98 8.43
CA ILE A 62 -5.63 -0.96 9.43
C ILE A 62 -4.57 -0.79 10.52
N SER A 63 -3.99 -1.90 11.02
CA SER A 63 -2.91 -1.84 12.01
C SER A 63 -1.66 -1.17 11.42
N ILE A 64 -1.33 -1.50 10.17
CA ILE A 64 -0.20 -0.94 9.46
C ILE A 64 -0.37 0.55 9.17
N ASP A 65 -1.57 1.00 8.80
CA ASP A 65 -1.85 2.43 8.63
C ASP A 65 -1.52 3.24 9.90
N ALA A 66 -1.96 2.76 11.07
CA ALA A 66 -1.66 3.41 12.34
C ALA A 66 -0.15 3.52 12.60
N LEU A 67 0.59 2.45 12.34
CA LEU A 67 2.04 2.41 12.50
C LEU A 67 2.79 3.29 11.49
N ILE A 68 2.34 3.32 10.23
CA ILE A 68 2.91 4.20 9.20
C ILE A 68 2.70 5.66 9.60
N LYS A 69 1.51 6.04 10.07
CA LYS A 69 1.24 7.42 10.53
C LYS A 69 2.08 7.81 11.72
N GLU A 70 2.38 6.88 12.63
CA GLU A 70 3.21 7.12 13.81
C GLU A 70 4.69 7.32 13.44
N HIS A 71 5.26 6.40 12.66
CA HIS A 71 6.70 6.36 12.39
C HIS A 71 7.13 7.07 11.09
N TYR A 72 6.20 7.21 10.14
CA TYR A 72 6.44 7.79 8.82
C TYR A 72 5.30 8.75 8.42
N PRO A 73 5.04 9.84 9.18
CA PRO A 73 3.86 10.70 9.02
C PRO A 73 3.76 11.44 7.68
N LYS A 74 4.83 11.42 6.87
CA LYS A 74 4.89 12.04 5.54
C LYS A 74 4.70 11.04 4.39
N VAL A 75 4.71 9.74 4.70
CA VAL A 75 4.52 8.68 3.71
C VAL A 75 3.05 8.57 3.39
N MET A 76 2.75 8.44 2.10
CA MET A 76 1.42 8.14 1.63
C MET A 76 1.20 6.63 1.58
N PHE A 77 0.20 6.14 2.31
CA PHE A 77 -0.17 4.72 2.28
C PHE A 77 -1.31 4.47 1.29
N ILE A 78 -1.08 3.65 0.26
CA ILE A 78 -2.07 3.38 -0.80
C ILE A 78 -2.37 1.90 -1.00
N GLY A 79 -3.58 1.60 -1.46
CA GLY A 79 -4.02 0.25 -1.75
C GLY A 79 -4.27 0.00 -3.23
N PHE A 80 -3.84 -1.14 -3.75
CA PHE A 80 -4.26 -1.65 -5.05
C PHE A 80 -5.23 -2.81 -4.85
N VAL A 81 -6.45 -2.68 -5.38
CA VAL A 81 -7.52 -3.66 -5.16
C VAL A 81 -8.13 -4.12 -6.49
N ASP A 82 -8.26 -5.43 -6.67
CA ASP A 82 -8.86 -6.02 -7.87
C ASP A 82 -10.40 -5.94 -7.93
N GLY A 83 -11.04 -5.72 -6.78
CA GLY A 83 -12.48 -5.64 -6.58
C GLY A 83 -13.19 -7.00 -6.64
N ILE A 84 -12.86 -7.85 -7.63
CA ILE A 84 -13.54 -9.14 -7.84
C ILE A 84 -13.33 -10.10 -6.67
N GLY A 85 -12.15 -10.12 -6.05
CA GLY A 85 -11.87 -10.93 -4.86
C GLY A 85 -12.79 -10.59 -3.69
N TRP A 86 -13.29 -9.36 -3.65
CA TRP A 86 -14.00 -8.80 -2.52
C TRP A 86 -15.53 -8.76 -2.70
N TYR A 87 -16.05 -9.27 -3.81
CA TYR A 87 -17.47 -9.15 -4.17
C TYR A 87 -18.42 -9.69 -3.09
N VAL A 88 -18.06 -10.81 -2.44
CA VAL A 88 -18.82 -11.42 -1.35
C VAL A 88 -18.39 -10.94 0.05
N ARG A 89 -17.38 -10.06 0.14
CA ARG A 89 -16.78 -9.53 1.38
C ARG A 89 -16.74 -8.00 1.38
N LYS A 90 -17.82 -7.36 0.87
CA LYS A 90 -17.92 -5.89 0.74
C LYS A 90 -17.66 -5.14 2.05
N GLY A 91 -18.04 -5.72 3.19
CA GLY A 91 -17.80 -5.13 4.52
C GLY A 91 -16.32 -5.07 4.89
N ASP A 92 -15.56 -6.14 4.64
CA ASP A 92 -14.12 -6.15 4.86
C ASP A 92 -13.40 -5.24 3.87
N LEU A 93 -13.82 -5.24 2.60
CA LEU A 93 -13.29 -4.30 1.62
C LEU A 93 -13.47 -2.86 2.11
N LYS A 94 -14.70 -2.51 2.53
CA LYS A 94 -15.00 -1.17 3.03
C LYS A 94 -14.13 -0.78 4.22
N ARG A 95 -13.84 -1.70 5.13
CA ARG A 95 -12.93 -1.47 6.25
C ARG A 95 -11.47 -1.34 5.82
N MET A 96 -11.02 -2.18 4.90
CA MET A 96 -9.64 -2.15 4.41
C MET A 96 -9.36 -0.84 3.67
N VAL A 97 -10.28 -0.40 2.80
CA VAL A 97 -10.06 0.83 2.02
C VAL A 97 -10.01 2.10 2.89
N THR A 98 -10.53 2.08 4.12
CA THR A 98 -10.38 3.22 5.04
C THR A 98 -8.99 3.32 5.67
N ALA A 99 -8.17 2.27 5.56
CA ALA A 99 -6.79 2.31 6.02
C ALA A 99 -5.88 3.09 5.04
N TYR A 100 -6.25 3.14 3.76
CA TYR A 100 -5.46 3.80 2.74
C TYR A 100 -5.85 5.27 2.58
N GLU A 101 -4.89 6.12 2.24
CA GLU A 101 -5.13 7.49 1.81
C GLU A 101 -5.73 7.56 0.40
N ASP A 102 -5.35 6.60 -0.46
CA ASP A 102 -5.89 6.46 -1.81
C ASP A 102 -5.94 4.99 -2.22
N VAL A 103 -6.90 4.65 -3.08
CA VAL A 103 -7.12 3.29 -3.54
C VAL A 103 -7.22 3.26 -5.05
N PHE A 104 -6.39 2.41 -5.65
CA PHE A 104 -6.33 2.19 -7.09
C PHE A 104 -6.86 0.81 -7.43
N THR A 105 -7.31 0.65 -8.66
CA THR A 105 -7.58 -0.66 -9.26
C THR A 105 -6.59 -0.92 -10.37
N PHE A 106 -6.59 -2.15 -10.89
CA PHE A 106 -5.79 -2.51 -12.06
C PHE A 106 -6.43 -2.07 -13.38
N HIS A 107 -7.54 -1.30 -13.33
CA HIS A 107 -8.11 -0.69 -14.52
C HIS A 107 -7.13 0.31 -15.13
N LYS A 108 -7.08 0.38 -16.47
CA LYS A 108 -6.11 1.22 -17.20
C LYS A 108 -6.14 2.69 -16.77
N ASP A 109 -7.33 3.22 -16.47
CA ASP A 109 -7.48 4.62 -16.06
C ASP A 109 -6.96 4.88 -14.64
N GLU A 110 -7.11 3.91 -13.73
CA GLU A 110 -6.54 3.98 -12.39
C GLU A 110 -5.01 3.86 -12.42
N LEU A 111 -4.46 3.03 -13.33
CA LEU A 111 -3.02 2.98 -13.56
C LEU A 111 -2.45 4.30 -14.09
N LYS A 112 -3.17 4.98 -15.00
CA LYS A 112 -2.80 6.33 -15.46
C LYS A 112 -2.91 7.36 -14.33
N ARG A 113 -3.91 7.22 -13.46
CA ARG A 113 -4.08 8.09 -12.28
C ARG A 113 -2.91 7.91 -11.31
N PHE A 114 -2.48 6.67 -11.07
CA PHE A 114 -1.32 6.37 -10.25
C PHE A 114 -0.02 6.87 -10.90
N GLU A 115 0.16 6.75 -12.20
CA GLU A 115 1.30 7.34 -12.93
C GLU A 115 1.38 8.86 -12.71
N LYS A 116 0.25 9.57 -12.76
CA LYS A 116 0.19 11.00 -12.46
C LYS A 116 0.57 11.30 -10.99
N LEU A 117 0.10 10.48 -10.05
CA LEU A 117 0.46 10.60 -8.64
C LEU A 117 1.98 10.48 -8.46
N LEU A 118 2.61 9.47 -9.07
CA LEU A 118 4.04 9.25 -9.02
C LEU A 118 4.83 10.45 -9.57
N ILE A 119 4.45 10.96 -10.74
CA ILE A 119 5.10 12.13 -11.34
C ILE A 119 4.98 13.35 -10.41
N ALA A 120 3.78 13.60 -9.88
CA ALA A 120 3.55 14.75 -8.99
C ALA A 120 4.32 14.66 -7.66
N LYS A 121 4.46 13.45 -7.10
CA LYS A 121 5.09 13.25 -5.78
C LYS A 121 6.59 13.05 -5.83
N ILE A 122 7.13 12.52 -6.93
CA ILE A 122 8.52 12.08 -7.01
C ILE A 122 9.29 12.92 -8.02
N VAL A 123 8.77 13.04 -9.24
CA VAL A 123 9.49 13.71 -10.34
C VAL A 123 9.48 15.24 -10.19
N ASN A 124 8.39 15.81 -9.67
CA ASN A 124 8.23 17.26 -9.53
C ASN A 124 8.66 17.81 -8.15
N ASN A 125 9.11 16.95 -7.24
CA ASN A 125 9.58 17.35 -5.90
C ASN A 125 11.12 17.30 -5.77
N GLU A 126 11.83 17.14 -6.89
CA GLU A 126 13.26 17.44 -7.06
C GLU A 126 13.45 18.85 -7.63
#